data_AF-A0A2K5NSL5-F1
#
_entry.id   AF-A0A2K5NSL5-F1
#
_cell.length_a   1.000
_cell.length_b   1.000
_cell.length_c   1.000
_cell.angle_alpha   90.00
_cell.angle_beta   90.00
_cell.angle_gamma   90.00
#
_symmetry.space_group_name_H-M   'P 1'
#
loop_
_entity.id
_entity.type
_entity.pdbx_description
1 polymer ?
#
loop_
_entity_poly.entity_id
_entity_poly.type
_entity_poly.pdbx_seq_one_letter_code
_entity_poly.pdbx_strand_id
1 'polypeptide(L)'
;MVSLTAPYVSGFLAFREVPFLLELVQQLREKEPGLMPQVLLVDGNGVLHHRGFGVACHLGVLTDLPCVGVAKKLLQVDGLENNALHKEKIRLLQTRGDSFPLLGDSGTVLGMPTGQPSPSLSQALRSHDRSTRPLYISVGHKMSLEAAVRLTCCCCRFRIPEPVRQADICSREHIRKSLGLPRPPTPRSPTQRPVACPRGDSGEGTSPQPQADRTAPGGRRSTAQ
;
A
#
# COMPACT_ATOMS: atom_id res chain seq x y z
N MET A 1 -19.06 12.52 11.88
CA MET A 1 -19.06 11.19 11.23
C MET A 1 -19.75 11.35 9.89
N VAL A 2 -19.22 10.75 8.82
CA VAL A 2 -19.80 10.82 7.46
C VAL A 2 -20.46 9.48 7.10
N SER A 3 -21.51 9.52 6.29
CA SER A 3 -22.19 8.31 5.81
C SER A 3 -22.01 8.16 4.31
N LEU A 4 -21.38 7.06 3.88
CA LEU A 4 -21.11 6.78 2.47
C LEU A 4 -22.30 6.06 1.82
N THR A 5 -23.31 6.82 1.40
CA THR A 5 -24.58 6.30 0.88
C THR A 5 -24.48 5.73 -0.54
N ALA A 6 -23.57 6.23 -1.37
CA ALA A 6 -23.32 5.66 -2.69
C ALA A 6 -22.82 4.21 -2.59
N PRO A 7 -23.23 3.30 -3.50
CA PRO A 7 -22.84 1.90 -3.45
C PRO A 7 -21.34 1.69 -3.70
N TYR A 8 -20.80 0.60 -3.15
CA TYR A 8 -19.43 0.19 -3.47
C TYR A 8 -19.37 -0.57 -4.78
N VAL A 9 -18.79 0.05 -5.80
CA VAL A 9 -18.49 -0.57 -7.10
C VAL A 9 -16.99 -0.40 -7.37
N SER A 10 -16.30 -1.49 -7.71
CA SER A 10 -14.87 -1.44 -8.04
C SER A 10 -14.64 -0.48 -9.20
N GLY A 11 -13.65 0.41 -9.07
CA GLY A 11 -13.41 1.48 -10.03
C GLY A 11 -14.28 2.73 -9.87
N PHE A 12 -15.16 2.79 -8.87
CA PHE A 12 -16.02 3.97 -8.62
C PHE A 12 -15.91 4.50 -7.19
N LEU A 13 -14.84 4.12 -6.46
CA LEU A 13 -14.62 4.55 -5.07
C LEU A 13 -14.63 6.09 -4.92
N ALA A 14 -14.14 6.81 -5.94
CA ALA A 14 -14.14 8.27 -5.95
C ALA A 14 -15.53 8.88 -5.72
N PHE A 15 -16.60 8.28 -6.25
CA PHE A 15 -17.97 8.77 -6.04
C PHE A 15 -18.45 8.65 -4.60
N ARG A 16 -17.84 7.75 -3.82
CA ARG A 16 -18.15 7.62 -2.39
C ARG A 16 -17.36 8.63 -1.57
N GLU A 17 -16.10 8.89 -1.90
CA GLU A 17 -15.19 9.64 -1.03
C GLU A 17 -15.04 11.11 -1.40
N VAL A 18 -14.97 11.43 -2.69
CA VAL A 18 -14.65 12.78 -3.19
C VAL A 18 -15.62 13.87 -2.71
N PRO A 19 -16.95 13.65 -2.64
CA PRO A 19 -17.85 14.69 -2.13
C PRO A 19 -17.47 15.20 -0.73
N PHE A 20 -17.10 14.28 0.17
CA PHE A 20 -16.70 14.62 1.53
C PHE A 20 -15.30 15.26 1.58
N LEU A 21 -14.37 14.79 0.73
CA LEU A 21 -13.04 15.39 0.65
C LEU A 21 -13.09 16.82 0.08
N LEU A 22 -13.96 17.07 -0.90
CA LEU A 22 -14.18 18.38 -1.49
C LEU A 22 -14.71 19.36 -0.45
N GLU A 23 -15.68 18.95 0.38
CA GLU A 23 -16.22 19.73 1.48
C GLU A 23 -15.11 20.13 2.48
N LEU A 24 -14.18 19.22 2.82
CA LEU A 24 -13.06 19.53 3.70
C LEU A 24 -12.09 20.57 3.09
N VAL A 25 -11.82 20.48 1.80
CA VAL A 25 -10.96 21.44 1.10
C VAL A 25 -11.64 22.81 1.01
N GLN A 26 -12.94 22.86 0.75
CA GLN A 26 -13.73 24.11 0.74
C GLN A 26 -13.76 24.75 2.12
N GLN A 27 -14.02 23.96 3.17
CA GLN A 27 -14.00 24.43 4.54
C GLN A 27 -12.63 25.00 4.94
N LEU A 28 -11.53 24.35 4.52
CA LEU A 28 -10.18 24.86 4.77
C LEU A 28 -9.94 26.19 4.04
N ARG A 29 -10.36 26.27 2.77
CA ARG A 29 -10.25 27.48 1.94
C ARG A 29 -10.96 28.69 2.56
N GLU A 30 -12.12 28.46 3.16
CA GLU A 30 -12.91 29.51 3.80
C GLU A 30 -12.36 29.91 5.18
N LYS A 31 -11.98 28.91 6.02
CA LYS A 31 -11.60 29.16 7.41
C LYS A 31 -10.15 29.62 7.57
N GLU A 32 -9.24 29.01 6.83
CA GLU A 32 -7.79 29.22 6.96
C GLU A 32 -7.12 29.25 5.59
N PRO A 33 -7.43 30.24 4.73
CA PRO A 33 -6.92 30.31 3.36
C PRO A 33 -5.39 30.32 3.28
N GLY A 34 -4.71 30.88 4.29
CA GLY A 34 -3.24 30.88 4.38
C GLY A 34 -2.61 29.50 4.58
N LEU A 35 -3.40 28.49 4.97
CA LEU A 35 -2.97 27.10 5.15
C LEU A 35 -3.40 26.19 4.00
N MET A 36 -3.91 26.75 2.90
CA MET A 36 -4.30 25.96 1.73
C MET A 36 -3.10 25.20 1.15
N PRO A 37 -3.23 23.88 0.91
CA PRO A 37 -2.13 23.09 0.39
C PRO A 37 -1.88 23.45 -1.07
N GLN A 38 -0.60 23.53 -1.44
CA GLN A 38 -0.16 23.70 -2.82
C GLN A 38 -0.29 22.39 -3.64
N VAL A 39 -0.34 21.25 -2.95
CA VAL A 39 -0.45 19.92 -3.54
C VAL A 39 -1.07 18.94 -2.53
N LEU A 40 -1.89 18.02 -3.03
CA LEU A 40 -2.50 16.95 -2.23
C LEU A 40 -1.85 15.59 -2.54
N LEU A 41 -1.41 14.89 -1.50
CA LEU A 41 -1.07 13.47 -1.57
C LEU A 41 -2.29 12.65 -1.14
N VAL A 42 -2.90 11.93 -2.07
CA VAL A 42 -4.16 11.21 -1.87
C VAL A 42 -3.88 9.72 -1.68
N ASP A 43 -4.43 9.09 -0.63
CA ASP A 43 -4.35 7.64 -0.41
C ASP A 43 -5.24 6.89 -1.39
N GLY A 44 -4.74 6.71 -2.61
CA GLY A 44 -5.50 6.11 -3.69
C GLY A 44 -4.82 6.31 -5.03
N ASN A 45 -5.50 5.91 -6.10
CA ASN A 45 -4.96 6.04 -7.45
C ASN A 45 -5.36 7.37 -8.10
N GLY A 46 -4.49 7.87 -8.97
CA GLY A 46 -4.80 8.87 -9.99
C GLY A 46 -5.11 8.18 -11.32
N VAL A 47 -4.29 8.41 -12.34
CA VAL A 47 -4.47 7.82 -13.68
C VAL A 47 -4.23 6.31 -13.74
N LEU A 48 -3.57 5.71 -12.74
CA LEU A 48 -3.47 4.25 -12.61
C LEU A 48 -4.81 3.67 -12.15
N HIS A 49 -5.78 3.63 -13.06
CA HIS A 49 -7.17 3.35 -12.76
C HIS A 49 -7.86 2.67 -13.95
N HIS A 50 -8.91 1.87 -13.69
CA HIS A 50 -9.67 1.14 -14.72
C HIS A 50 -10.15 2.03 -15.89
N ARG A 51 -10.34 3.33 -15.63
CA ARG A 51 -10.79 4.33 -16.60
C ARG A 51 -9.84 5.54 -16.71
N GLY A 52 -8.59 5.41 -16.23
CA GLY A 52 -7.65 6.54 -16.20
C GLY A 52 -8.02 7.68 -15.24
N PHE A 53 -9.06 7.52 -14.41
CA PHE A 53 -9.62 8.58 -13.57
C PHE A 53 -9.95 8.10 -12.15
N GLY A 54 -8.92 7.94 -11.33
CA GLY A 54 -9.05 7.57 -9.92
C GLY A 54 -9.40 8.75 -9.01
N VAL A 55 -9.44 8.48 -7.69
CA VAL A 55 -9.80 9.47 -6.66
C VAL A 55 -8.89 10.71 -6.66
N ALA A 56 -7.59 10.55 -6.93
CA ALA A 56 -6.67 11.68 -6.97
C ALA A 56 -6.91 12.59 -8.19
N CYS A 57 -7.27 12.02 -9.34
CA CYS A 57 -7.67 12.79 -10.52
C CYS A 57 -8.98 13.53 -10.26
N HIS A 58 -9.98 12.81 -9.75
CA HIS A 58 -11.31 13.35 -9.52
C HIS A 58 -11.28 14.51 -8.51
N LEU A 59 -10.60 14.32 -7.37
CA LEU A 59 -10.43 15.39 -6.38
C LEU A 59 -9.64 16.57 -6.95
N GLY A 60 -8.54 16.31 -7.68
CA GLY A 60 -7.70 17.37 -8.26
C GLY A 60 -8.44 18.24 -9.26
N VAL A 61 -9.22 17.63 -10.16
CA VAL A 61 -10.02 18.37 -11.14
C VAL A 61 -11.10 19.24 -10.46
N LEU A 62 -11.79 18.72 -9.45
CA LEU A 62 -12.86 19.48 -8.77
C LEU A 62 -12.32 20.58 -7.85
N THR A 63 -11.15 20.37 -7.25
CA THR A 63 -10.53 21.37 -6.34
C THR A 63 -9.65 22.37 -7.08
N ASP A 64 -9.29 22.07 -8.32
CA ASP A 64 -8.29 22.76 -9.15
C ASP A 64 -6.86 22.75 -8.57
N LEU A 65 -6.60 21.86 -7.60
CA LEU A 65 -5.30 21.70 -6.93
C LEU A 65 -4.45 20.59 -7.57
N PRO A 66 -3.11 20.74 -7.60
CA PRO A 66 -2.22 19.65 -7.91
C PRO A 66 -2.45 18.44 -6.99
N CYS A 67 -2.58 17.25 -7.59
CA CYS A 67 -2.89 16.01 -6.88
C CYS A 67 -2.00 14.86 -7.33
N VAL A 68 -1.56 14.05 -6.36
CA VAL A 68 -0.79 12.81 -6.59
C VAL A 68 -1.52 11.64 -5.93
N GLY A 69 -1.73 10.58 -6.70
CA GLY A 69 -2.22 9.31 -6.17
C GLY A 69 -1.09 8.49 -5.57
N VAL A 70 -1.21 8.14 -4.28
CA VAL A 70 -0.26 7.31 -3.53
C VAL A 70 -0.95 6.02 -3.11
N ALA A 71 -0.83 4.96 -3.91
CA ALA A 71 -1.44 3.67 -3.62
C ALA A 71 -0.48 2.69 -2.90
N LYS A 72 -1.00 1.96 -1.92
CA LYS A 72 -0.23 0.98 -1.12
C LYS A 72 -0.14 -0.41 -1.76
N LYS A 73 -0.94 -0.67 -2.79
CA LYS A 73 -1.06 -1.93 -3.55
C LYS A 73 -1.14 -1.61 -5.05
N LEU A 74 -0.65 -2.52 -5.89
CA LEU A 74 -0.78 -2.41 -7.33
C LEU A 74 -2.26 -2.59 -7.70
N LEU A 75 -2.79 -1.66 -8.48
CA LEU A 75 -4.05 -1.87 -9.18
C LEU A 75 -3.77 -2.61 -10.49
N GLN A 76 -4.42 -3.75 -10.70
CA GLN A 76 -4.21 -4.59 -11.87
C GLN A 76 -5.15 -4.14 -12.99
N VAL A 77 -4.64 -3.28 -13.88
CA VAL A 77 -5.36 -2.65 -14.99
C VAL A 77 -4.42 -2.58 -16.20
N ASP A 78 -4.97 -2.62 -17.41
CA ASP A 78 -4.18 -2.47 -18.64
C ASP A 78 -2.98 -3.44 -18.71
N GLY A 79 -3.20 -4.73 -18.42
CA GLY A 79 -2.12 -5.74 -18.42
C GLY A 79 -1.15 -5.70 -17.24
N LEU A 80 -1.26 -4.70 -16.36
CA LEU A 80 -0.43 -4.66 -15.14
C LEU A 80 -0.85 -5.76 -14.18
N GLU A 81 0.09 -6.64 -13.86
CA GLU A 81 -0.12 -7.75 -12.95
C GLU A 81 0.97 -7.82 -11.87
N ASN A 82 0.61 -8.31 -10.70
CA ASN A 82 1.58 -8.60 -9.63
C ASN A 82 2.25 -9.97 -9.83
N ASN A 83 2.81 -10.17 -11.03
CA ASN A 83 3.40 -11.42 -11.48
C ASN A 83 4.89 -11.56 -11.07
N ALA A 84 5.56 -12.61 -11.53
CA ALA A 84 6.97 -12.87 -11.21
C ALA A 84 7.90 -11.73 -11.67
N LEU A 85 7.68 -11.18 -12.87
CA LEU A 85 8.47 -10.06 -13.40
C LEU A 85 8.33 -8.81 -12.54
N HIS A 86 7.11 -8.51 -12.08
CA HIS A 86 6.87 -7.38 -11.17
C HIS A 86 7.61 -7.57 -9.84
N LYS A 87 7.61 -8.79 -9.29
CA LYS A 87 8.34 -9.11 -8.06
C LYS A 87 9.85 -9.01 -8.24
N GLU A 88 10.40 -9.44 -9.37
CA GLU A 88 11.82 -9.25 -9.71
C GLU A 88 12.18 -7.77 -9.76
N LYS A 89 11.39 -6.94 -10.45
CA LYS A 89 11.62 -5.48 -10.49
C LYS A 89 11.61 -4.86 -9.08
N ILE A 90 10.72 -5.32 -8.19
CA ILE A 90 10.71 -4.87 -6.79
C ILE A 90 11.99 -5.29 -6.05
N ARG A 91 12.51 -6.51 -6.29
CA ARG A 91 13.77 -6.98 -5.69
C ARG A 91 14.98 -6.16 -6.12
N LEU A 92 14.94 -5.57 -7.33
CA LEU A 92 16.00 -4.72 -7.84
C LEU A 92 16.06 -3.35 -7.16
N LEU A 93 14.95 -2.84 -6.59
CA LEU A 93 14.95 -1.60 -5.82
C LEU A 93 15.79 -1.79 -4.55
N GLN A 94 16.89 -1.05 -4.37
CA GLN A 94 17.84 -1.19 -3.25
C GLN A 94 17.69 -0.10 -2.19
N THR A 95 17.49 1.14 -2.61
CA THR A 95 17.50 2.32 -1.74
C THR A 95 16.22 3.14 -1.82
N ARG A 96 15.99 4.00 -0.83
CA ARG A 96 14.94 5.02 -0.87
C ARG A 96 15.13 5.90 -2.11
N GLY A 97 14.04 6.09 -2.84
CA GLY A 97 14.03 6.88 -4.07
C GLY A 97 14.10 6.02 -5.32
N ASP A 98 14.60 4.78 -5.22
CA ASP A 98 14.59 3.86 -6.36
C ASP A 98 13.16 3.64 -6.85
N SER A 99 12.98 3.70 -8.16
CA SER A 99 11.69 3.51 -8.79
C SER A 99 11.82 2.79 -10.14
N PHE A 100 10.71 2.23 -10.61
CA PHE A 100 10.58 1.73 -11.97
C PHE A 100 9.21 2.09 -12.56
N PRO A 101 9.13 2.32 -13.89
CA PRO A 101 7.87 2.66 -14.54
C PRO A 101 6.91 1.49 -14.55
N LEU A 102 5.63 1.80 -14.38
CA LEU A 102 4.53 0.88 -14.64
C LEU A 102 4.05 1.16 -16.07
N LEU A 103 4.15 0.15 -16.92
CA LEU A 103 3.77 0.21 -18.34
C LEU A 103 2.66 -0.81 -18.55
N GLY A 104 1.50 -0.34 -19.02
CA GLY A 104 0.42 -1.22 -19.43
C GLY A 104 0.56 -1.67 -20.89
N ASP A 105 -0.23 -2.68 -21.26
CA ASP A 105 -0.19 -3.32 -22.58
C ASP A 105 -0.54 -2.35 -23.71
N SER A 106 -1.43 -1.39 -23.46
CA SER A 106 -1.81 -0.36 -24.42
C SER A 106 -0.66 0.56 -24.83
N GLY A 107 0.48 0.51 -24.11
CA GLY A 107 1.64 1.37 -24.32
C GLY A 107 1.33 2.85 -24.17
N THR A 108 0.12 3.24 -23.75
CA THR A 108 -0.39 4.60 -23.84
C THR A 108 -1.39 4.94 -22.74
N VAL A 109 -1.12 6.09 -22.15
CA VAL A 109 -2.09 6.99 -21.55
C VAL A 109 -3.29 7.17 -22.47
N LEU A 110 -4.49 6.83 -22.01
CA LEU A 110 -5.73 7.23 -22.66
C LEU A 110 -5.73 8.76 -22.90
N GLY A 111 -5.65 9.20 -24.17
CA GLY A 111 -5.80 10.62 -24.57
C GLY A 111 -4.59 11.32 -25.21
N MET A 112 -3.46 10.66 -25.47
CA MET A 112 -2.33 11.25 -26.20
C MET A 112 -2.31 10.83 -27.69
N PRO A 113 -1.87 11.70 -28.62
CA PRO A 113 -1.73 11.36 -30.04
C PRO A 113 -0.75 10.21 -30.25
N THR A 114 -1.14 9.26 -31.10
CA THR A 114 -0.32 8.13 -31.54
C THR A 114 0.96 8.61 -32.23
N GLY A 115 2.14 8.18 -31.76
CA GLY A 115 3.41 8.42 -32.46
C GLY A 115 4.64 8.73 -31.60
N GLN A 116 4.50 8.90 -30.30
CA GLN A 116 5.63 9.04 -29.36
C GLN A 116 5.58 7.90 -28.32
N PRO A 117 6.72 7.40 -27.81
CA PRO A 117 6.70 6.49 -26.67
C PRO A 117 5.98 7.20 -25.52
N SER A 118 4.82 6.68 -25.13
CA SER A 118 4.01 7.36 -24.12
C SER A 118 4.79 7.44 -22.81
N PRO A 119 4.90 8.62 -22.20
CA PRO A 119 5.49 8.72 -20.89
C PRO A 119 4.66 7.87 -19.93
N SER A 120 5.32 6.97 -19.20
CA SER A 120 4.68 6.27 -18.09
C SER A 120 4.08 7.32 -17.15
N LEU A 121 2.81 7.16 -16.78
CA LEU A 121 2.13 8.06 -15.82
C LEU A 121 1.99 7.46 -14.43
N SER A 122 2.65 6.33 -14.20
CA SER A 122 2.75 5.75 -12.87
C SER A 122 4.04 4.98 -12.64
N GLN A 123 4.53 4.99 -11.41
CA GLN A 123 5.79 4.36 -11.02
C GLN A 123 5.62 3.60 -9.72
N ALA A 124 6.31 2.46 -9.60
CA ALA A 124 6.55 1.85 -8.31
C ALA A 124 7.75 2.55 -7.66
N LEU A 125 7.60 3.00 -6.42
CA LEU A 125 8.60 3.75 -5.66
C LEU A 125 8.95 3.01 -4.37
N ARG A 126 10.23 2.75 -4.14
CA ARG A 126 10.74 2.38 -2.81
C ARG A 126 10.87 3.65 -1.97
N SER A 127 9.92 3.85 -1.07
CA SER A 127 9.81 5.09 -0.30
C SER A 127 10.72 5.17 0.94
N HIS A 128 11.26 4.05 1.41
CA HIS A 128 12.07 4.01 2.63
C HIS A 128 13.01 2.79 2.64
N ASP A 129 14.24 2.96 3.15
CA ASP A 129 15.28 1.92 3.10
C ASP A 129 14.90 0.65 3.86
N ARG A 130 14.19 0.77 4.99
CA ARG A 130 13.76 -0.38 5.79
C ARG A 130 12.50 -1.09 5.26
N SER A 131 11.96 -0.69 4.11
CA SER A 131 10.77 -1.32 3.54
C SER A 131 11.00 -1.77 2.11
N THR A 132 10.71 -3.04 1.84
CA THR A 132 10.76 -3.65 0.51
C THR A 132 9.43 -3.52 -0.26
N ARG A 133 8.36 -3.07 0.40
CA ARG A 133 7.04 -2.94 -0.23
C ARG A 133 6.91 -1.55 -0.86
N PRO A 134 6.90 -1.42 -2.20
CA PRO A 134 6.83 -0.13 -2.85
C PRO A 134 5.48 0.56 -2.61
N LEU A 135 5.44 1.85 -2.92
CA LEU A 135 4.23 2.61 -3.19
C LEU A 135 4.03 2.70 -4.71
N TYR A 136 2.78 2.80 -5.14
CA TYR A 136 2.43 2.95 -6.55
C TYR A 136 1.94 4.39 -6.74
N ILE A 137 2.80 5.19 -7.37
CA ILE A 137 2.60 6.62 -7.54
C ILE A 137 2.00 6.85 -8.92
N SER A 138 0.92 7.62 -8.99
CA SER A 138 0.29 7.98 -10.26
C SER A 138 -0.10 9.45 -10.27
N VAL A 139 -0.02 10.05 -11.46
CA VAL A 139 -0.45 11.45 -11.66
C VAL A 139 -1.94 11.56 -11.31
N GLY A 140 -2.30 12.58 -10.52
CA GLY A 140 -3.70 12.95 -10.28
C GLY A 140 -4.10 14.14 -11.16
N HIS A 141 -3.56 15.33 -10.85
CA HIS A 141 -3.89 16.58 -11.56
C HIS A 141 -2.73 17.57 -11.47
N LYS A 142 -2.53 18.39 -12.52
CA LYS A 142 -1.54 19.51 -12.59
C LYS A 142 -0.13 19.20 -12.08
N MET A 143 0.35 17.97 -12.25
CA MET A 143 1.69 17.57 -11.82
C MET A 143 2.26 16.51 -12.77
N SER A 144 3.55 16.63 -13.11
CA SER A 144 4.24 15.58 -13.86
C SER A 144 4.52 14.37 -12.97
N LEU A 145 4.67 13.18 -13.56
CA LEU A 145 4.98 11.97 -12.79
C LEU A 145 6.32 12.08 -12.07
N GLU A 146 7.36 12.61 -12.72
CA GLU A 146 8.69 12.75 -12.11
C GLU A 146 8.61 13.61 -10.85
N ALA A 147 7.95 14.77 -10.94
CA ALA A 147 7.76 15.65 -9.80
C ALA A 147 6.94 14.96 -8.69
N ALA A 148 5.88 14.23 -9.05
CA ALA A 148 5.04 13.51 -8.11
C ALA A 148 5.82 12.43 -7.33
N VAL A 149 6.67 11.66 -8.01
CA VAL A 149 7.53 10.63 -7.40
C VAL A 149 8.55 11.27 -6.46
N ARG A 150 9.24 12.31 -6.92
CA ARG A 150 10.23 13.05 -6.11
C ARG A 150 9.60 13.67 -4.88
N LEU A 151 8.48 14.38 -5.03
CA LEU A 151 7.74 14.96 -3.91
C LEU A 151 7.30 13.89 -2.91
N THR A 152 6.72 12.79 -3.41
CA THR A 152 6.30 11.68 -2.54
C THR A 152 7.49 11.14 -1.75
N CYS A 153 8.64 10.94 -2.39
CA CYS A 153 9.86 10.49 -1.73
C CYS A 153 10.31 11.50 -0.65
N CYS A 154 10.33 12.80 -0.93
CA CYS A 154 10.68 13.84 0.03
C CYS A 154 9.75 13.86 1.25
N CYS A 155 8.46 13.59 1.06
CA CYS A 155 7.46 13.50 2.13
C CYS A 155 7.55 12.20 2.97
N CYS A 156 8.40 11.24 2.61
CA CYS A 156 8.53 9.97 3.32
C CYS A 156 9.59 10.02 4.43
N ARG A 157 9.15 10.24 5.68
CA ARG A 157 9.95 9.93 6.88
C ARG A 157 9.90 8.45 7.26
N PHE A 158 8.78 7.80 6.93
CA PHE A 158 8.57 6.35 7.03
C PHE A 158 8.19 5.80 5.64
N ARG A 159 7.76 4.53 5.57
CA ARG A 159 7.25 3.96 4.31
C ARG A 159 6.10 4.78 3.71
N ILE A 160 5.16 5.26 4.53
CA ILE A 160 4.01 6.05 4.06
C ILE A 160 4.38 7.54 4.14
N PRO A 161 4.09 8.37 3.11
CA PRO A 161 4.36 9.80 3.16
C PRO A 161 3.64 10.45 4.35
N GLU A 162 4.29 11.40 5.01
CA GLU A 162 3.76 12.04 6.22
C GLU A 162 2.34 12.57 6.07
N PRO A 163 1.96 13.31 5.01
CA PRO A 163 0.58 13.80 4.87
C PRO A 163 -0.46 12.67 4.85
N VAL A 164 -0.19 11.60 4.10
CA VAL A 164 -1.07 10.41 4.02
C VAL A 164 -1.10 9.67 5.35
N ARG A 165 0.05 9.55 6.02
CA ARG A 165 0.18 8.87 7.31
C ARG A 165 -0.60 9.61 8.41
N GLN A 166 -0.52 10.94 8.45
CA GLN A 166 -1.23 11.76 9.42
C GLN A 166 -2.74 11.71 9.19
N ALA A 167 -3.20 11.77 7.93
CA ALA A 167 -4.62 11.61 7.62
C ALA A 167 -5.18 10.24 8.06
N ASP A 168 -4.44 9.15 7.86
CA ASP A 168 -4.83 7.80 8.33
C ASP A 168 -4.87 7.72 9.88
N ILE A 169 -3.92 8.36 10.58
CA ILE A 169 -3.92 8.41 12.05
C ILE A 169 -5.14 9.21 12.56
N CYS A 170 -5.33 10.43 12.05
CA CYS A 170 -6.41 11.31 12.47
C CYS A 170 -7.80 10.68 12.21
N SER A 171 -8.00 10.05 11.05
CA SER A 171 -9.27 9.39 10.72
C SER A 171 -9.55 8.20 11.64
N ARG A 172 -8.56 7.34 11.90
CA ARG A 172 -8.69 6.21 12.85
C ARG A 172 -8.95 6.69 14.26
N GLU A 173 -8.29 7.75 14.71
CA GLU A 173 -8.54 8.35 16.03
C GLU A 173 -9.95 8.93 16.13
N HIS A 174 -10.42 9.62 15.09
CA HIS A 174 -11.78 10.17 15.06
C HIS A 174 -12.84 9.06 15.14
N ILE A 175 -12.66 7.96 14.42
CA ILE A 175 -13.55 6.79 14.49
C ILE A 175 -13.57 6.22 15.91
N ARG A 176 -12.40 6.01 16.54
CA ARG A 176 -12.33 5.46 17.91
C ARG A 176 -13.04 6.36 18.92
N LYS A 177 -12.79 7.67 18.88
CA LYS A 177 -13.43 8.64 19.78
C LYS A 177 -14.94 8.66 19.57
N SER A 178 -15.39 8.65 18.32
CA SER A 178 -16.82 8.72 17.99
C SER A 178 -17.59 7.43 18.35
N LEU A 179 -16.92 6.28 18.36
CA LEU A 179 -17.52 4.97 18.67
C LEU A 179 -17.17 4.46 20.08
N GLY A 180 -16.44 5.24 20.90
CA GLY A 180 -16.07 4.83 22.26
C GLY A 180 -15.10 3.64 22.35
N LEU A 181 -14.27 3.40 21.32
CA LEU A 181 -13.35 2.26 21.29
C LEU A 181 -12.07 2.52 22.10
N PRO A 182 -11.53 1.51 22.82
CA PRO A 182 -10.31 1.66 23.61
C PRO A 182 -9.09 2.01 22.75
N ARG A 183 -8.16 2.79 23.32
CA ARG A 183 -6.90 3.12 22.65
C ARG A 183 -6.04 1.86 22.47
N PRO A 184 -5.36 1.70 21.32
CA PRO A 184 -4.37 0.64 21.18
C PRO A 184 -3.24 0.86 22.20
N PRO A 185 -2.65 -0.21 22.74
CA PRO A 185 -1.50 -0.09 23.64
C PRO A 185 -0.36 0.62 22.91
N THR A 186 0.26 1.60 23.57
CA THR A 186 1.45 2.28 23.05
C THR A 186 2.55 1.25 22.76
N PRO A 187 3.23 1.32 21.60
CA PRO A 187 4.36 0.44 21.33
C PRO A 187 5.38 0.57 22.46
N ARG A 188 5.74 -0.55 23.09
CA ARG A 188 6.78 -0.58 24.12
C ARG A 188 8.10 -0.05 23.51
N SER A 189 8.82 0.77 24.25
CA SER A 189 10.15 1.22 23.85
C SER A 189 11.07 0.00 23.62
N PRO A 190 12.09 0.09 22.74
CA PRO A 190 12.99 -1.02 22.43
C PRO A 190 13.80 -1.53 23.63
N THR A 191 13.76 -0.83 24.77
CA THR A 191 14.53 -1.10 26.00
C THR A 191 13.92 -2.13 26.93
N GLN A 192 12.77 -2.73 26.60
CA GLN A 192 12.17 -3.80 27.40
C GLN A 192 11.95 -5.07 26.57
N ARG A 193 13.06 -5.68 26.11
CA ARG A 193 13.05 -7.12 25.83
C ARG A 193 13.13 -7.85 27.18
N PRO A 194 12.28 -8.85 27.47
CA PRO A 194 12.47 -9.68 28.65
C PRO A 194 13.85 -10.33 28.58
N VAL A 195 14.60 -10.25 29.68
CA VAL A 195 15.82 -11.03 29.88
C VAL A 195 15.43 -12.50 29.71
N ALA A 196 16.11 -13.21 28.82
CA ALA A 196 15.89 -14.62 28.61
C ALA A 196 16.05 -15.37 29.94
N CYS A 197 15.06 -16.18 30.30
CA CYS A 197 15.16 -17.05 31.47
C CYS A 197 16.42 -17.91 31.37
N PRO A 198 17.23 -18.03 32.44
CA PRO A 198 18.42 -18.87 32.42
C PRO A 198 18.01 -20.33 32.25
N ARG A 199 18.74 -21.05 31.38
CA ARG A 199 18.65 -22.51 31.26
C ARG A 199 19.03 -23.10 32.62
N GLY A 200 18.07 -23.72 33.30
CA GLY A 200 18.34 -24.56 34.46
C GLY A 200 18.95 -25.86 33.96
N ASP A 201 20.21 -26.06 34.32
CA ASP A 201 20.94 -27.31 34.20
C ASP A 201 20.81 -28.06 35.53
N SER A 202 20.36 -29.30 35.49
CA SER A 202 20.59 -30.32 36.53
C SER A 202 20.11 -31.66 35.99
N GLY A 203 21.05 -32.57 35.79
CA GLY A 203 20.85 -33.88 35.16
C GLY A 203 20.54 -35.02 36.14
N GLU A 204 21.03 -36.20 35.74
CA GLU A 204 20.82 -37.56 36.27
C GLU A 204 19.50 -38.21 35.79
N GLY A 205 19.45 -39.39 35.19
CA GLY A 205 20.44 -40.40 34.88
C GLY A 205 19.72 -41.67 34.39
N THR A 206 20.46 -42.57 33.75
CA THR A 206 20.16 -44.00 33.54
C THR A 206 19.33 -44.39 32.30
N SER A 207 20.02 -44.93 31.29
CA SER A 207 19.48 -45.84 30.27
C SER A 207 19.22 -47.23 30.90
N PRO A 208 18.35 -48.07 30.32
CA PRO A 208 18.90 -49.11 29.44
C PRO A 208 18.04 -49.44 28.19
N GLN A 209 18.71 -50.15 27.30
CA GLN A 209 18.38 -50.60 25.94
C GLN A 209 17.36 -51.77 25.87
N PRO A 210 17.00 -52.27 24.66
CA PRO A 210 15.65 -52.74 24.30
C PRO A 210 15.46 -54.26 24.39
N GLN A 211 14.20 -54.71 24.34
CA GLN A 211 13.85 -56.11 24.09
C GLN A 211 12.99 -56.27 22.83
N ALA A 212 13.35 -57.27 22.03
CA ALA A 212 12.66 -57.76 20.86
C ALA A 212 11.95 -59.08 21.18
N ASP A 213 10.80 -59.34 20.56
CA ASP A 213 10.35 -60.69 20.15
C ASP A 213 9.14 -60.53 19.19
N ARG A 214 9.29 -60.85 17.90
CA ARG A 214 9.03 -62.14 17.22
C ARG A 214 7.60 -62.66 17.36
N THR A 215 6.82 -62.60 16.27
CA THR A 215 6.33 -63.79 15.52
C THR A 215 5.47 -63.41 14.31
N ALA A 216 5.83 -63.98 13.15
CA ALA A 216 5.00 -64.20 11.95
C ALA A 216 4.37 -65.63 12.08
N PRO A 217 3.64 -66.25 11.11
CA PRO A 217 3.42 -65.86 9.70
C PRO A 217 2.03 -66.21 9.09
N GLY A 218 1.85 -65.88 7.81
CA GLY A 218 0.90 -66.54 6.90
C GLY A 218 0.04 -65.53 6.13
N GLY A 219 -0.08 -65.51 4.81
CA GLY A 219 0.48 -66.31 3.73
C GLY A 219 -0.10 -65.76 2.41
N ARG A 220 0.74 -65.74 1.36
CA ARG A 220 0.48 -65.97 -0.09
C ARG A 220 -0.94 -65.68 -0.64
N ARG A 221 -1.18 -65.11 -1.82
CA ARG A 221 -0.41 -64.85 -3.07
C ARG A 221 -1.43 -64.25 -4.07
N SER A 222 -0.94 -63.46 -5.05
CA SER A 222 -1.37 -63.46 -6.48
C SER A 222 -2.83 -63.00 -6.78
N THR A 223 -3.21 -62.24 -7.82
CA THR A 223 -2.76 -62.07 -9.22
C THR A 223 -3.56 -60.85 -9.74
N ALA A 224 -2.93 -59.90 -10.45
CA ALA A 224 -3.17 -59.63 -11.87
C ALA A 224 -4.63 -59.72 -12.36
N GLN A 225 -5.24 -58.56 -12.63
CA GLN A 225 -5.76 -58.12 -13.94
C GLN A 225 -6.06 -56.62 -13.89
#